data_AF-A0A2N3B367-F1
#
_entry.id   AF-A0A2N3B367-F1
#
_cell.length_a   1.000
_cell.length_b   1.000
_cell.length_c   1.000
_cell.angle_alpha   90.00
_cell.angle_beta   90.00
_cell.angle_gamma   90.00
#
_symmetry.space_group_name_H-M   'P 1'
#
loop_
_entity.id
_entity.type
_entity.pdbx_description
1 polymer ?
#
loop_
_entity_poly.entity_id
_entity_poly.type
_entity_poly.pdbx_seq_one_letter_code
_entity_poly.pdbx_strand_id
1 'polypeptide(L)'
;MTFLLAALRSLAFYVLFYGGSVFLVSASVIAIIARKAWLRPVVAKWGGWHLWCVENVLGIEVVIDGEIPDMPVLIAVKHESFFEAIDTPRLFTHPAVFAKQELFSIP
;
A
#
# COMPACT_ATOMS: atom_id res chain seq x y z
N MET A 1 -19.19 6.49 -17.99
CA MET A 1 -18.63 7.34 -16.91
C MET A 1 -18.19 8.65 -17.54
N THR A 2 -18.74 9.80 -17.13
CA THR A 2 -18.29 11.11 -17.65
C THR A 2 -16.89 11.40 -17.13
N PHE A 3 -16.02 11.98 -17.98
CA PHE A 3 -14.64 12.34 -17.62
C PHE A 3 -14.54 13.11 -16.31
N LEU A 4 -15.48 14.04 -16.08
CA LEU A 4 -15.55 14.84 -14.85
C LEU A 4 -15.71 13.97 -13.60
N LEU A 5 -16.56 12.94 -13.64
CA LEU A 5 -16.76 12.04 -12.49
C LEU A 5 -15.48 11.26 -12.19
N ALA A 6 -14.78 10.77 -13.21
CA ALA A 6 -13.51 10.08 -13.05
C ALA A 6 -12.45 11.01 -12.44
N ALA A 7 -12.34 12.25 -12.92
CA ALA A 7 -11.43 13.24 -12.37
C ALA A 7 -11.71 13.55 -10.90
N LEU A 8 -13.00 13.67 -10.51
CA LEU A 8 -13.40 13.87 -9.12
C LEU A 8 -13.06 12.68 -8.23
N ARG A 9 -13.27 11.44 -8.71
CA ARG A 9 -12.87 10.22 -7.98
C ARG A 9 -11.36 10.17 -7.78
N SER A 10 -10.58 10.51 -8.80
CA SER A 10 -9.12 10.59 -8.70
C SER A 10 -8.66 11.67 -7.72
N LEU A 11 -9.29 12.85 -7.72
CA LEU A 11 -8.98 13.91 -6.77
C LEU A 11 -9.31 13.49 -5.33
N ALA A 12 -10.48 12.89 -5.11
CA ALA A 12 -10.88 12.35 -3.82
C ALA A 12 -9.90 11.26 -3.34
N PHE A 13 -9.49 10.36 -4.24
CA PHE A 13 -8.47 9.36 -3.96
C PHE A 13 -7.16 10.02 -3.49
N TYR A 14 -6.65 11.02 -4.21
CA TYR A 14 -5.41 11.68 -3.81
C TYR A 14 -5.51 12.32 -2.43
N VAL A 15 -6.59 13.04 -2.15
CA VAL A 15 -6.80 13.69 -0.84
C VAL A 15 -6.87 12.66 0.28
N LEU A 16 -7.70 11.62 0.11
CA LEU A 16 -7.90 10.60 1.14
C LEU A 16 -6.65 9.75 1.33
N PHE A 17 -6.07 9.22 0.25
CA PHE A 17 -4.92 8.35 0.31
C PHE A 17 -3.73 9.04 0.96
N TYR A 18 -3.33 10.24 0.49
CA TYR A 18 -2.22 10.97 1.07
C TYR A 18 -2.54 11.49 2.48
N GLY A 19 -3.76 11.97 2.72
CA GLY A 19 -4.19 12.40 4.05
C GLY A 19 -4.09 11.27 5.09
N GLY A 20 -4.61 10.09 4.79
CA GLY A 20 -4.49 8.91 5.66
C GLY A 20 -3.05 8.40 5.78
N SER A 21 -2.27 8.48 4.69
CA SER A 21 -0.87 8.06 4.66
C SER A 21 0.00 8.88 5.62
N VAL A 22 -0.23 10.20 5.75
CA VAL A 22 0.51 11.04 6.70
C VAL A 22 0.44 10.47 8.12
N PHE A 23 -0.75 10.05 8.58
CA PHE A 23 -0.91 9.46 9.91
C PHE A 23 -0.24 8.09 10.05
N LEU A 24 -0.35 7.23 9.03
CA LEU A 24 0.20 5.87 9.07
C LEU A 24 1.73 5.85 8.93
N VAL A 25 2.29 6.73 8.11
CA VAL A 25 3.74 6.94 8.00
C VAL A 25 4.28 7.51 9.31
N SER A 26 3.63 8.52 9.88
CA SER A 26 4.00 9.05 11.20
C SER A 26 3.96 7.97 12.29
N ALA A 27 2.91 7.13 12.29
CA ALA A 27 2.82 5.98 13.20
C ALA A 27 3.92 4.94 12.97
N SER A 28 4.40 4.78 11.73
CA SER A 28 5.52 3.88 11.40
C SER A 28 6.84 4.40 11.96
N VAL A 29 7.09 5.71 11.87
CA VAL A 29 8.26 6.36 12.51
C VAL A 29 8.22 6.15 14.03
N ILE A 30 7.07 6.38 14.66
CA ILE A 30 6.88 6.14 16.10
C ILE A 30 7.12 4.66 16.43
N ALA A 31 6.60 3.73 15.61
CA ALA A 31 6.77 2.30 15.82
C ALA A 31 8.25 1.87 15.77
N ILE A 32 9.05 2.42 14.85
CA ILE A 32 10.49 2.11 14.74
C ILE A 32 11.23 2.53 16.01
N ILE A 33 10.91 3.70 16.56
CA ILE A 33 11.55 4.26 17.75
C ILE A 33 11.08 3.54 19.03
N ALA A 34 9.77 3.30 19.17
CA ALA A 34 9.20 2.75 20.39
C ALA A 34 9.32 1.22 20.48
N ARG A 35 8.87 0.49 19.46
CA ARG A 35 8.90 -0.98 19.43
C ARG A 35 8.79 -1.49 18.00
N LYS A 36 9.91 -1.93 17.42
CA LYS A 36 10.01 -2.43 16.04
C LYS A 36 8.93 -3.44 15.63
N ALA A 37 8.47 -4.28 16.56
CA ALA A 37 7.40 -5.25 16.31
C ALA A 37 6.05 -4.59 15.90
N TRP A 38 5.84 -3.31 16.21
CA TRP A 38 4.65 -2.56 15.80
C TRP A 38 4.71 -2.06 14.36
N LEU A 39 5.88 -2.05 13.72
CA LEU A 39 6.01 -1.55 12.36
C LEU A 39 5.18 -2.38 11.37
N ARG A 40 5.35 -3.70 11.39
CA ARG A 40 4.68 -4.61 10.46
C ARG A 40 3.15 -4.42 10.41
N PRO A 41 2.41 -4.44 11.53
CA PRO A 41 0.96 -4.24 11.48
C PRO A 41 0.56 -2.83 11.03
N VAL A 42 1.37 -1.80 11.29
CA VAL A 42 1.09 -0.44 10.77
C VAL A 42 1.27 -0.38 9.25
N VAL A 43 2.35 -0.97 8.73
CA VAL A 43 2.60 -1.03 7.28
C VAL A 43 1.54 -1.88 6.56
N ALA A 44 1.11 -3.00 7.14
CA ALA A 44 0.00 -3.79 6.59
C ALA A 44 -1.32 -3.00 6.57
N LYS A 45 -1.60 -2.19 7.61
CA LYS A 45 -2.75 -1.27 7.62
C LYS A 45 -2.66 -0.21 6.54
N TRP A 46 -1.47 0.24 6.17
CA TRP A 46 -1.28 1.18 5.06
C TRP A 46 -1.64 0.56 3.71
N GLY A 47 -1.24 -0.70 3.47
CA GLY A 47 -1.74 -1.46 2.31
C GLY A 47 -3.27 -1.62 2.31
N GLY A 48 -3.86 -1.92 3.48
CA GLY A 48 -5.32 -2.00 3.63
C GLY A 48 -6.03 -0.66 3.39
N TRP A 49 -5.47 0.46 3.85
CA TRP A 49 -5.99 1.80 3.60
C TRP A 49 -5.98 2.13 2.11
N HIS A 50 -4.87 1.82 1.44
CA HIS A 50 -4.75 1.98 0.00
C HIS A 50 -5.80 1.17 -0.75
N LEU A 51 -5.95 -0.13 -0.44
CA LEU A 51 -6.96 -0.99 -1.04
C LEU A 51 -8.37 -0.44 -0.84
N TRP A 52 -8.70 0.01 0.38
CA TRP A 52 -10.00 0.62 0.66
C TRP A 52 -10.27 1.84 -0.24
N CYS A 53 -9.28 2.73 -0.43
CA CYS A 53 -9.40 3.85 -1.35
C CYS A 53 -9.60 3.39 -2.81
N VAL A 54 -8.88 2.37 -3.25
CA VAL A 54 -9.00 1.81 -4.61
C VAL A 54 -10.41 1.24 -4.85
N GLU A 55 -10.91 0.41 -3.94
CA GLU A 55 -12.20 -0.26 -4.11
C GLU A 55 -13.38 0.70 -3.92
N ASN A 56 -13.34 1.57 -2.89
CA ASN A 56 -14.49 2.39 -2.51
C ASN A 56 -14.49 3.76 -3.22
N VAL A 57 -13.32 4.35 -3.44
CA VAL A 57 -13.20 5.71 -4.00
C VAL A 57 -12.92 5.68 -5.50
N LEU A 58 -12.07 4.77 -5.99
CA LEU A 58 -11.83 4.62 -7.43
C LEU A 58 -12.83 3.65 -8.06
N GLY A 59 -13.34 2.67 -7.32
CA GLY A 59 -14.33 1.70 -7.83
C GLY A 59 -13.67 0.63 -8.68
N ILE A 60 -12.40 0.33 -8.36
CA ILE A 60 -11.62 -0.71 -9.02
C ILE A 60 -11.68 -1.94 -8.12
N GLU A 61 -12.20 -3.03 -8.65
CA GLU A 61 -12.24 -4.31 -7.95
C GLU A 61 -10.88 -4.99 -8.04
N VAL A 62 -10.39 -5.51 -6.92
CA VAL A 62 -9.15 -6.27 -6.85
C VAL A 62 -9.49 -7.74 -6.63
N VAL A 63 -9.24 -8.56 -7.64
CA VAL A 63 -9.51 -10.00 -7.61
C VAL A 63 -8.20 -10.77 -7.47
N ILE A 64 -8.16 -11.69 -6.52
CA ILE A 64 -7.09 -12.68 -6.39
C ILE A 64 -7.59 -13.96 -7.05
N ASP A 65 -6.96 -14.34 -8.16
CA ASP A 65 -7.20 -15.61 -8.84
C ASP A 65 -6.02 -16.56 -8.56
N GLY A 66 -6.31 -17.69 -7.90
CA GLY A 66 -5.32 -18.64 -7.42
C GLY A 66 -4.94 -18.52 -5.94
N GLU A 67 -3.87 -19.21 -5.55
CA GLU A 67 -3.40 -19.30 -4.15
C GLU A 67 -2.09 -18.55 -3.96
N ILE A 68 -1.98 -17.86 -2.83
CA ILE A 68 -0.73 -17.19 -2.42
C ILE A 68 0.08 -18.19 -1.60
N PRO A 69 1.33 -18.53 -2.02
CA PRO A 69 2.17 -19.45 -1.27
C PRO A 69 2.46 -18.96 0.15
N ASP A 70 2.41 -19.87 1.12
CA ASP A 70 2.70 -19.60 2.54
C ASP A 70 4.16 -19.93 2.91
N MET A 71 4.97 -20.31 1.92
CA MET A 71 6.38 -20.66 2.05
C MET A 71 7.30 -19.59 1.42
N PRO A 72 8.60 -19.55 1.78
CA PRO A 72 9.54 -18.62 1.16
C PRO A 72 9.65 -18.85 -0.35
N VAL A 73 9.25 -17.85 -1.14
CA VAL A 73 9.29 -17.89 -2.60
C VAL A 73 9.76 -16.56 -3.17
N LEU A 74 10.30 -16.58 -4.38
CA LEU A 74 10.53 -15.37 -5.16
C LEU A 74 9.28 -15.09 -5.99
N ILE A 75 8.62 -13.96 -5.73
CA ILE A 75 7.43 -13.55 -6.48
C ILE A 75 7.87 -12.58 -7.58
N ALA A 76 7.72 -13.00 -8.83
CA ALA A 76 7.95 -12.16 -10.00
C ALA A 76 6.66 -11.42 -10.36
N VAL A 77 6.63 -10.10 -10.16
CA VAL A 77 5.45 -9.26 -10.40
C VAL A 77 5.79 -8.20 -11.44
N LYS A 78 4.88 -7.98 -12.40
CA LYS A 78 4.97 -6.85 -13.33
C LYS A 78 4.73 -5.56 -12.54
N HIS A 79 5.59 -4.56 -12.70
CA HIS A 79 5.47 -3.29 -11.98
C HIS A 79 4.92 -2.21 -12.92
N GLU A 80 3.62 -1.93 -12.84
CA GLU A 80 2.94 -0.90 -13.65
C GLU A 80 2.55 0.33 -12.85
N SER A 81 2.46 0.19 -11.53
CA SER A 81 2.13 1.30 -10.66
C SER A 81 2.76 1.14 -9.27
N PHE A 82 2.52 2.11 -8.40
CA PHE A 82 2.89 1.96 -7.00
C PHE A 82 1.97 0.98 -6.24
N PHE A 83 0.82 0.58 -6.82
CA PHE A 83 -0.16 -0.30 -6.18
C PHE A 83 0.51 -1.57 -5.67
N GLU A 84 1.26 -2.24 -6.54
CA GLU A 84 1.90 -3.53 -6.27
C GLU A 84 2.89 -3.43 -5.10
N ALA A 85 3.63 -2.32 -5.03
CA ALA A 85 4.58 -2.07 -3.94
C ALA A 85 3.89 -1.81 -2.60
N ILE A 86 2.79 -1.04 -2.60
CA ILE A 86 2.03 -0.68 -1.39
C ILE A 86 1.20 -1.85 -0.87
N ASP A 87 0.70 -2.70 -1.77
CA ASP A 87 -0.20 -3.79 -1.42
C ASP A 87 0.55 -5.03 -0.91
N THR A 88 1.83 -5.18 -1.29
CA THR A 88 2.70 -6.29 -0.88
C THR A 88 2.69 -6.60 0.63
N PRO A 89 2.83 -5.63 1.56
CA PRO A 89 2.80 -5.90 3.00
C PRO A 89 1.46 -6.39 3.54
N ARG A 90 0.36 -6.15 2.82
CA ARG A 90 -0.97 -6.70 3.11
C ARG A 90 -1.12 -8.10 2.50
N LEU A 91 -0.65 -8.27 1.27
CA LEU A 91 -0.85 -9.48 0.47
C LEU A 91 0.05 -10.65 0.88
N PHE A 92 1.31 -10.37 1.24
CA PHE A 92 2.31 -11.40 1.51
C PHE A 92 2.75 -11.45 2.97
N THR A 93 3.12 -12.65 3.41
CA THR A 93 3.64 -12.89 4.76
C THR A 93 5.13 -12.54 4.83
N HIS A 94 5.45 -11.43 5.50
CA HIS A 94 6.83 -10.95 5.71
C HIS A 94 7.63 -10.74 4.41
N PRO A 95 7.13 -9.93 3.46
CA PRO A 95 7.81 -9.71 2.19
C PRO A 95 9.11 -8.92 2.38
N ALA A 96 10.14 -9.31 1.63
CA ALA A 96 11.34 -8.50 1.41
C ALA A 96 11.22 -7.83 0.04
N VAL A 97 10.94 -6.52 0.02
CA VAL A 97 10.79 -5.74 -1.21
C VAL A 97 12.09 -5.03 -1.56
N PHE A 98 12.35 -4.87 -2.86
CA PHE A 98 13.46 -4.06 -3.35
C PHE A 98 13.03 -2.60 -3.47
N ALA A 99 13.56 -1.75 -2.60
CA ALA A 99 13.33 -0.31 -2.61
C ALA A 99 14.44 0.40 -3.41
N LYS A 100 14.08 1.53 -4.03
CA LYS A 100 15.07 2.43 -4.65
C LYS A 100 15.96 3.06 -3.57
N GLN A 101 17.23 3.28 -3.89
CA GLN A 101 18.20 3.88 -2.96
C GLN A 101 17.73 5.25 -2.44
N GLU A 102 17.07 6.02 -3.29
CA GLU A 102 16.54 7.35 -2.98
C GLU A 102 15.43 7.31 -1.92
N LEU A 103 14.74 6.17 -1.72
CA LEU A 103 13.73 6.06 -0.68
C LEU A 103 14.34 6.10 0.73
N PHE A 104 15.61 5.73 0.88
CA PHE A 104 16.31 5.76 2.16
C PHE A 104 16.73 7.18 2.59
N SER A 105 16.60 8.18 1.72
CA SER A 105 16.84 9.59 2.08
C SER A 105 15.56 10.33 2.50
N ILE A 106 14.39 9.70 2.36
CA ILE A 106 13.11 10.26 2.79
C ILE A 106 13.00 10.08 4.32
N PRO A 107 12.63 11.14 5.07
CA PRO A 107 12.47 11.09 6.53
C PRO A 107 11.45 10.06 7.03
#